data_AF-A0A917G2N6-F1
#
_entry.id   AF-A0A917G2N6-F1
#
_cell.length_a   1.000
_cell.length_b   1.000
_cell.length_c   1.000
_cell.angle_alpha   90.00
_cell.angle_beta   90.00
_cell.angle_gamma   90.00
#
_symmetry.space_group_name_H-M   'P 1'
#
loop_
_entity.id
_entity.type
_entity.pdbx_description
1 polymer ?
#
loop_
_entity_poly.entity_id
_entity_poly.type
_entity_poly.pdbx_seq_one_letter_code
_entity_poly.pdbx_strand_id
1 'polypeptide(L)'
;MMFQVNFDPEMLRQIIREELTAILEEQANPYYDLPPLLTRNELKQLLRIGDTKAAELLGREDFPVFREAGVLIPTDLLFRWIVQHTTWIDHNSPNAPLVYKLMRQVPT
;
A
#
# COMPACT_ATOMS: atom_id res chain seq x y z
N MET A 1 -7.04 -40.38 29.77
CA MET A 1 -7.47 -38.99 30.06
C MET A 1 -7.63 -38.27 28.74
N MET A 2 -8.81 -37.71 28.46
CA MET A 2 -9.03 -36.79 27.34
C MET A 2 -8.86 -35.36 27.88
N PHE A 3 -7.89 -34.63 27.35
CA PHE A 3 -7.75 -33.20 27.60
C PHE A 3 -8.91 -32.48 26.91
N GLN A 4 -9.85 -31.94 27.69
CA GLN A 4 -10.85 -31.00 27.18
C GLN A 4 -10.21 -29.61 27.13
N VAL A 5 -9.82 -29.17 25.94
CA VAL A 5 -9.43 -27.78 25.69
C VAL A 5 -10.74 -26.98 25.58
N ASN A 6 -11.06 -26.20 26.61
CA ASN A 6 -12.12 -25.20 26.51
C ASN A 6 -11.57 -24.04 25.68
N PHE A 7 -12.01 -23.96 24.41
CA PHE A 7 -11.71 -22.82 23.56
C PHE A 7 -12.62 -21.66 23.94
N ASP A 8 -12.08 -20.70 24.71
CA ASP A 8 -12.74 -19.43 24.96
C ASP A 8 -12.66 -18.56 23.69
N PRO A 9 -13.80 -18.25 23.03
CA PRO A 9 -13.81 -17.45 21.81
C PRO A 9 -13.24 -16.03 22.01
N GLU A 10 -13.33 -15.49 23.22
CA GLU A 10 -12.87 -14.12 23.49
C GLU A 10 -11.35 -14.07 23.61
N MET A 11 -10.75 -15.08 24.24
CA MET A 11 -9.29 -15.26 24.26
C MET A 11 -8.73 -15.43 22.84
N LEU A 12 -9.41 -16.19 21.97
CA LEU A 12 -9.00 -16.34 20.56
C LEU A 12 -9.04 -15.01 19.81
N ARG A 13 -10.10 -14.20 20.00
CA ARG A 13 -10.21 -12.88 19.38
C ARG A 13 -9.10 -11.94 19.84
N GLN A 14 -8.74 -12.01 21.13
CA GLN A 14 -7.66 -11.22 21.67
C GLN A 14 -6.31 -11.60 21.04
N ILE A 15 -5.99 -12.89 21.00
CA ILE A 15 -4.76 -13.40 20.36
C ILE A 15 -4.70 -12.97 18.88
N ILE A 16 -5.79 -13.11 18.14
CA ILE A 16 -5.84 -12.69 16.72
C ILE A 16 -5.60 -11.18 16.59
N ARG A 17 -6.20 -10.35 17.45
CA ARG A 17 -5.98 -8.88 17.40
C ARG A 17 -4.56 -8.51 17.75
N GLU A 18 -3.96 -9.14 18.75
CA GLU A 18 -2.59 -8.90 19.18
C GLU A 18 -1.60 -9.24 18.07
N GLU A 19 -1.73 -10.43 17.46
CA GLU A 19 -0.89 -10.86 16.34
C GLU A 19 -1.09 -9.97 15.10
N LEU A 20 -2.33 -9.58 14.78
CA LEU A 20 -2.59 -8.64 13.69
C LEU A 20 -1.98 -7.26 13.94
N THR A 21 -2.05 -6.76 15.18
CA THR A 21 -1.47 -5.48 15.56
C THR A 21 0.05 -5.53 15.49
N ALA A 22 0.67 -6.59 16.01
CA ALA A 22 2.11 -6.81 15.93
C ALA A 22 2.59 -6.90 14.48
N ILE A 23 1.86 -7.61 13.61
CA ILE A 23 2.16 -7.65 12.17
C ILE A 23 2.03 -6.25 11.55
N LEU A 24 1.00 -5.48 11.88
CA LEU A 24 0.82 -4.12 11.36
C LEU A 24 1.91 -3.15 11.86
N GLU A 25 2.38 -3.32 13.09
CA GLU A 25 3.47 -2.54 13.68
C GLU A 25 4.84 -2.94 13.15
N GLU A 26 5.12 -4.23 12.94
CA GLU A 26 6.35 -4.71 12.28
C GLU A 26 6.36 -4.38 10.79
N GLN A 27 5.18 -4.33 10.16
CA GLN A 27 4.97 -3.84 8.80
C GLN A 27 4.76 -2.32 8.77
N ALA A 28 4.96 -1.60 9.89
CA ALA A 28 5.04 -0.14 9.90
C ALA A 28 6.34 0.27 9.20
N ASN A 29 6.22 0.18 7.89
CA ASN A 29 7.19 0.36 6.85
C ASN A 29 7.77 1.80 6.97
N PRO A 30 9.02 2.07 6.56
CA PRO A 30 9.57 3.44 6.38
C PRO A 30 8.74 4.40 5.50
N TYR A 31 7.58 3.98 5.02
CA TYR A 31 6.57 4.77 4.32
C TYR A 31 5.82 5.74 5.23
N TYR A 32 5.89 5.57 6.56
CA TYR A 32 5.25 6.47 7.53
C TYR A 32 5.81 7.90 7.55
N ASP A 33 6.99 8.14 6.99
CA ASP A 33 7.53 9.50 6.85
C ASP A 33 7.07 10.22 5.57
N LEU A 34 6.33 9.54 4.68
CA LEU A 34 5.80 10.18 3.49
C LEU A 34 4.54 10.98 3.85
N PRO A 35 4.40 12.22 3.34
CA PRO A 35 3.17 12.97 3.55
C PRO A 35 1.99 12.21 2.94
N PRO A 36 0.76 12.38 3.48
CA PRO A 36 -0.43 11.71 2.94
C PRO A 36 -0.76 12.17 1.51
N LEU A 37 -0.33 13.39 1.15
CA LEU A 37 -0.44 13.97 -0.18
C LEU A 37 0.95 14.44 -0.62
N LEU A 38 1.44 13.90 -1.73
CA LEU A 38 2.70 14.31 -2.33
C LEU A 38 2.47 15.49 -3.28
N THR A 39 3.39 16.43 -3.25
CA THR A 39 3.57 17.43 -4.30
C THR A 39 4.29 16.82 -5.51
N ARG A 40 4.26 17.53 -6.65
CA ARG A 40 5.05 17.17 -7.84
C ARG A 40 6.55 17.00 -7.54
N ASN A 41 7.12 17.84 -6.66
CA ASN A 41 8.54 17.77 -6.31
C ASN A 41 8.86 16.53 -5.48
N GLU A 42 8.02 16.20 -4.51
CA GLU A 42 8.18 14.99 -3.69
C GLU A 42 8.00 13.73 -4.53
N LEU A 43 7.03 13.71 -5.46
CA LEU A 43 6.88 12.61 -6.43
C LEU A 43 8.16 12.39 -7.25
N LYS A 44 8.76 13.47 -7.75
CA LYS A 44 10.01 13.41 -8.52
C LYS A 44 11.16 12.85 -7.68
N GLN A 45 11.28 13.29 -6.43
CA GLN A 45 12.30 12.80 -5.51
C GLN A 45 12.09 11.33 -5.15
N LEU A 46 10.85 10.95 -4.85
CA LEU A 46 10.43 9.60 -4.49
C LEU A 46 10.72 8.60 -5.62
N LEU A 47 10.28 8.92 -6.84
CA LEU A 47 10.46 8.05 -8.01
C LEU A 47 11.80 8.25 -8.72
N ARG A 48 12.59 9.26 -8.33
CA ARG A 48 13.87 9.66 -8.97
C ARG A 48 13.72 9.94 -10.46
N ILE A 49 12.71 10.71 -10.82
CA ILE A 49 12.39 11.07 -12.22
C ILE A 49 12.53 12.57 -12.49
N GLY A 50 12.82 12.91 -13.75
CA GLY A 50 12.87 14.28 -14.24
C GLY A 50 11.50 14.89 -14.54
N ASP A 51 11.48 16.19 -14.84
CA ASP A 51 10.25 16.96 -15.08
C ASP A 51 9.39 16.44 -16.23
N THR A 52 10.02 16.00 -17.32
CA THR A 52 9.30 15.46 -18.48
C THR A 52 8.49 14.22 -18.11
N LYS A 53 9.12 13.26 -17.40
CA LYS A 53 8.44 12.03 -16.97
C LYS A 53 7.38 12.29 -15.91
N ALA A 54 7.61 13.25 -15.02
CA ALA A 54 6.60 13.68 -14.06
C ALA A 54 5.39 14.32 -14.76
N ALA A 55 5.60 15.14 -15.80
CA ALA A 55 4.51 15.73 -16.58
C ALA A 55 3.70 14.66 -17.30
N GLU A 56 4.37 13.71 -17.95
CA GLU A 56 3.73 12.58 -18.63
C GLU A 56 2.86 11.76 -17.66
N LEU A 57 3.40 11.41 -16.48
CA LEU A 57 2.65 10.66 -15.47
C LEU A 57 1.43 11.42 -14.94
N LEU A 58 1.60 12.70 -14.57
CA LEU A 58 0.50 13.52 -14.05
C LEU A 58 -0.59 13.85 -15.09
N GLY A 59 -0.26 13.73 -16.37
CA GLY A 59 -1.18 13.92 -17.49
C GLY A 59 -1.97 12.66 -17.87
N ARG A 60 -1.63 11.50 -17.30
CA ARG A 60 -2.39 10.27 -17.55
C ARG A 60 -3.77 10.34 -16.90
N GLU A 61 -4.76 9.81 -17.60
CA GLU A 61 -6.15 9.75 -17.15
C GLU A 61 -6.33 8.83 -15.94
N ASP A 62 -5.57 7.73 -15.90
CA ASP A 62 -5.62 6.71 -14.86
C ASP A 62 -4.72 7.00 -13.64
N PHE A 63 -3.91 8.06 -13.69
CA PHE A 63 -2.95 8.37 -12.63
C PHE A 63 -3.63 9.14 -11.47
N PRO A 64 -3.40 8.74 -10.20
CA PRO A 64 -4.12 9.30 -9.06
C PRO A 64 -3.63 10.72 -8.75
N VAL A 65 -4.33 11.72 -9.28
CA VAL A 65 -4.08 13.14 -9.00
C VAL A 65 -5.35 13.75 -8.43
N PHE A 66 -5.23 14.34 -7.25
CA PHE A 66 -6.22 15.21 -6.65
C PHE A 66 -6.07 16.61 -7.26
N ARG A 67 -7.03 17.01 -8.12
CA ARG A 67 -6.95 18.24 -8.93
C ARG A 67 -7.71 19.42 -8.33
N GLU A 68 -8.62 19.15 -7.41
CA GLU A 68 -9.55 20.10 -6.80
C GLU A 68 -8.84 21.07 -5.83
N ALA A 69 -7.67 20.70 -5.32
CA ALA A 69 -6.86 21.52 -4.42
C ALA A 69 -5.43 21.82 -4.95
N GLY A 70 -5.17 21.60 -6.24
CA GLY A 70 -3.84 21.76 -6.85
C GLY A 70 -3.40 20.50 -7.60
N VAL A 71 -2.10 20.29 -7.80
CA VAL A 71 -1.58 19.01 -8.35
C VAL A 71 -0.97 18.23 -7.19
N LEU A 72 -1.82 17.49 -6.49
CA LEU A 72 -1.45 16.68 -5.33
C LEU A 72 -1.71 15.20 -5.63
N ILE A 73 -0.87 14.32 -5.09
CA ILE A 73 -0.90 12.89 -5.36
C ILE A 73 -1.14 12.17 -4.03
N PRO A 74 -2.30 11.52 -3.82
CA PRO A 74 -2.52 10.69 -2.64
C PRO A 74 -1.52 9.53 -2.58
N THR A 75 -0.74 9.48 -1.51
CA THR A 75 0.39 8.55 -1.37
C THR A 75 -0.07 7.10 -1.38
N ASP A 76 -1.18 6.82 -0.71
CA ASP A 76 -1.79 5.48 -0.68
C ASP A 76 -2.25 5.04 -2.08
N LEU A 77 -2.88 5.93 -2.85
CA LEU A 77 -3.33 5.64 -4.20
C LEU A 77 -2.17 5.51 -5.18
N LEU A 78 -1.10 6.30 -5.02
CA LEU A 78 0.11 6.16 -5.83
C LEU A 78 0.68 4.75 -5.73
N PHE A 79 0.86 4.23 -4.52
CA PHE A 79 1.41 2.89 -4.33
C PHE A 79 0.50 1.79 -4.86
N ARG A 80 -0.82 1.92 -4.67
CA ARG A 80 -1.79 1.00 -5.29
C ARG A 80 -1.68 1.02 -6.81
N TRP A 81 -1.63 2.22 -7.41
CA TRP A 81 -1.50 2.40 -8.84
C TRP A 81 -0.21 1.75 -9.37
N ILE A 82 0.92 1.92 -8.69
CA ILE A 82 2.21 1.28 -9.06
C ILE A 82 2.06 -0.24 -9.08
N VAL A 83 1.45 -0.83 -8.04
CA VAL A 83 1.26 -2.28 -7.94
C VAL A 83 0.32 -2.81 -9.03
N GLN A 84 -0.71 -2.05 -9.38
CA GLN A 84 -1.65 -2.43 -10.46
C GLN A 84 -1.01 -2.32 -11.85
N HIS A 85 -0.11 -1.35 -12.05
CA HIS A 85 0.50 -1.05 -13.35
C HIS A 85 1.92 -1.63 -13.53
N THR A 86 2.37 -2.48 -12.61
CA THR A 86 3.63 -3.22 -12.74
C THR A 86 3.39 -4.72 -12.66
N THR A 87 3.71 -5.44 -13.73
CA THR A 87 3.59 -6.91 -13.81
C THR A 87 4.82 -7.64 -13.25
N TRP A 88 5.79 -6.90 -12.71
CA TRP A 88 7.06 -7.46 -12.25
C TRP A 88 6.86 -8.43 -11.08
N ILE A 89 5.98 -8.10 -10.13
CA ILE A 89 5.71 -8.92 -8.94
C ILE A 89 5.22 -10.33 -9.34
N ASP A 90 4.40 -10.44 -10.38
CA ASP A 90 3.82 -11.73 -10.81
C ASP A 90 4.87 -12.73 -11.26
N HIS A 91 5.94 -12.24 -11.87
CA HIS A 91 6.98 -13.08 -12.46
C HIS A 91 8.17 -13.28 -11.53
N ASN A 92 8.38 -12.37 -10.56
CA ASN A 92 9.63 -12.30 -9.80
C ASN A 92 9.44 -12.43 -8.29
N SER A 93 8.21 -12.38 -7.77
CA SER A 93 7.95 -12.45 -6.32
C SER A 93 6.81 -13.45 -6.02
N PRO A 94 7.08 -14.77 -6.11
CA PRO A 94 6.06 -15.81 -5.85
C PRO A 94 5.53 -15.76 -4.41
N ASN A 95 6.33 -15.26 -3.46
CA ASN A 95 5.99 -15.09 -2.05
C ASN A 95 5.64 -13.64 -1.68
N ALA A 96 5.24 -12.80 -2.65
CA ALA A 96 4.84 -11.42 -2.36
C ALA A 96 3.76 -11.40 -1.25
N PRO A 97 3.88 -10.50 -0.26
CA PRO A 97 2.89 -10.33 0.80
C PRO A 97 1.46 -10.27 0.26
N LEU A 98 0.53 -10.90 0.97
CA LEU A 98 -0.88 -11.00 0.55
C LEU A 98 -1.49 -9.63 0.28
N VAL A 99 -1.02 -8.59 0.97
CA VAL A 99 -1.37 -7.18 0.77
C VAL A 99 -1.31 -6.77 -0.70
N TYR A 100 -0.26 -7.15 -1.45
CA TYR A 100 -0.13 -6.81 -2.87
C TYR A 100 -1.15 -7.53 -3.76
N LYS A 101 -1.55 -8.75 -3.37
CA LYS A 101 -2.59 -9.51 -4.06
C LYS A 101 -3.97 -8.88 -3.80
N LEU A 102 -4.22 -8.41 -2.57
CA LEU A 102 -5.46 -7.75 -2.19
C LEU A 102 -5.60 -6.37 -2.85
N MET A 103 -4.53 -5.57 -2.91
CA MET A 103 -4.54 -4.24 -3.55
C MET A 103 -4.90 -4.27 -5.04
N ARG A 104 -4.73 -5.41 -5.72
CA ARG A 104 -5.17 -5.59 -7.12
C ARG A 104 -6.63 -6.00 -7.31
N GLN A 105 -7.29 -6.48 -6.25
CA GLN A 105 -8.66 -6.99 -6.33
C GLN A 105 -9.72 -5.92 -6.00
N VAL A 106 -9.30 -4.76 -5.49
CA VAL A 106 -10.22 -3.66 -5.12
C VAL A 106 -10.46 -2.78 -6.35
N PRO A 107 -11.70 -2.65 -6.84
CA PRO A 107 -12.03 -1.72 -7.92
C PRO A 107 -11.79 -0.28 -7.47
N THR A 108 -11.18 0.50 -8.35
CA THR A 108 -10.85 1.93 -8.17
C THR A 108 -12.10 2.80 -8.17
#